data_AF-A0A2E4S7J6-F1
#
_entry.id   AF-A0A2E4S7J6-F1
#
_cell.length_a   1.000
_cell.length_b   1.000
_cell.length_c   1.000
_cell.angle_alpha   90.00
_cell.angle_beta   90.00
_cell.angle_gamma   90.00
#
_symmetry.space_group_name_H-M   'P 1'
#
loop_
_entity.id
_entity.type
_entity.pdbx_description
1 polymer ?
#
loop_
_entity_poly.entity_id
_entity_poly.type
_entity_poly.pdbx_seq_one_letter_code
_entity_poly.pdbx_strand_id
1 'polypeptide(L)'
;MRATLTLIGFLLSFSFHAQHLIDVYCSEDSCSHTVIDPEVLMVERWDTLAQSKFWKLVIGMTSDSCIVNVAHNRKILGYVHKDDWFCQTENEKKSYKDSVIYYNCLDSNTRIYITSGKKDFYLIEEVIPSISMAIDIFEENHVDPWYAQSILLIESPAKISYSNAGAYGPFQLMKKVARKMGLTVNKTVDERKNFDKSAYAASQLLKTICIPHAYRILCDLGDFEPTGDELWFKLFVLHIYHAGAYNVEKLVAQLDEPIDGMELIKWMWTHEYGNFKNASQNYSQIAIAAMLTLQDIVLEDCDYIFRCESNYYLEN
;
A
#
# COMPACT_ATOMS: atom_id res chain seq x y z
N MET A 1 34.76 -53.35 4.16
CA MET A 1 34.71 -51.88 4.21
C MET A 1 33.56 -51.38 3.35
N ARG A 2 32.45 -50.98 3.98
CA ARG A 2 31.40 -50.18 3.34
C ARG A 2 31.12 -49.04 4.30
N ALA A 3 31.54 -47.84 3.93
CA ALA A 3 31.35 -46.63 4.70
C ALA A 3 29.91 -46.17 4.54
N THR A 4 29.18 -46.09 5.65
CA THR A 4 27.90 -45.42 5.76
C THR A 4 28.15 -43.92 5.76
N LEU A 5 27.81 -43.23 4.67
CA LEU A 5 27.87 -41.78 4.58
C LEU A 5 26.55 -41.22 5.11
N THR A 6 26.55 -40.77 6.36
CA THR A 6 25.41 -40.07 6.96
C THR A 6 25.41 -38.63 6.44
N LEU A 7 24.51 -38.32 5.52
CA LEU A 7 24.32 -36.95 5.02
C LEU A 7 23.57 -36.16 6.11
N ILE A 8 24.30 -35.43 6.95
CA ILE A 8 23.73 -34.43 7.86
C ILE A 8 23.34 -33.23 6.98
N GLY A 9 22.07 -33.15 6.62
CA GLY A 9 21.50 -31.98 6.00
C GLY A 9 21.52 -30.82 7.01
N PHE A 10 22.34 -29.82 6.75
CA PHE A 10 22.23 -28.52 7.41
C PHE A 10 20.90 -27.91 6.96
N LEU A 11 19.88 -27.95 7.83
CA LEU A 11 18.74 -27.07 7.73
C LEU A 11 19.27 -25.66 8.01
N LEU A 12 19.51 -24.90 6.95
CA LEU A 12 19.59 -23.45 7.02
C LEU A 12 18.20 -22.97 7.43
N SER A 13 18.00 -22.78 8.73
CA SER A 13 16.90 -21.98 9.26
C SER A 13 17.04 -20.58 8.66
N PHE A 14 16.17 -20.24 7.70
CA PHE A 14 16.02 -18.86 7.26
C PHE A 14 15.62 -18.03 8.48
N SER A 15 16.52 -17.12 8.86
CA SER A 15 16.29 -16.16 9.92
C SER A 15 15.06 -15.32 9.58
N PHE A 16 14.22 -15.07 10.58
CA PHE A 16 13.18 -14.03 10.55
C PHE A 16 13.73 -12.79 9.83
N HIS A 17 13.00 -12.26 8.84
CA HIS A 17 13.27 -10.89 8.39
C HIS A 17 12.88 -9.98 9.54
N ALA A 18 13.86 -9.67 10.39
CA ALA A 18 13.75 -8.58 11.35
C ALA A 18 13.33 -7.35 10.54
N GLN A 19 12.21 -6.75 10.93
CA GLN A 19 11.74 -5.53 10.31
C GLN A 19 12.85 -4.48 10.36
N HIS A 20 13.33 -4.07 9.19
CA HIS A 20 14.48 -3.18 9.08
C HIS A 20 14.02 -1.74 9.30
N LEU A 21 13.90 -1.36 10.58
CA LEU A 21 13.79 0.04 10.97
C LEU A 21 15.10 0.74 10.61
N ILE A 22 14.97 1.92 10.02
CA ILE A 22 16.09 2.83 9.76
C ILE A 22 15.81 4.15 10.44
N ASP A 23 16.82 4.67 11.14
CA ASP A 23 16.84 6.02 11.66
C ASP A 23 17.41 6.95 10.59
N VAL A 24 16.63 7.97 10.28
CA VAL A 24 16.88 8.91 9.20
C VAL A 24 17.06 10.28 9.81
N TYR A 25 18.22 10.89 9.62
CA TYR A 25 18.48 12.27 10.06
C TYR A 25 18.27 13.25 8.91
N CYS A 26 17.38 14.23 9.13
CA CYS A 26 17.13 15.33 8.19
C CYS A 26 17.74 16.62 8.74
N SER A 27 18.69 17.22 8.02
CA SER A 27 19.27 18.51 8.44
C SER A 27 18.27 19.66 8.41
N GLU A 28 17.25 19.60 7.55
CA GLU A 28 16.25 20.66 7.40
C GLU A 28 15.43 20.91 8.68
N ASP A 29 15.08 19.85 9.41
CA ASP A 29 14.36 19.96 10.68
C ASP A 29 15.23 19.62 11.91
N SER A 30 16.50 19.27 11.68
CA SER A 30 17.49 18.89 12.71
C SER A 30 16.99 17.77 13.63
N CYS A 31 16.13 16.89 13.12
CA CYS A 31 15.53 15.77 13.85
C CYS A 31 15.90 14.42 13.23
N SER A 32 15.84 13.37 14.05
CA SER A 32 15.92 11.98 13.59
C SER A 32 14.53 11.37 13.61
N HIS A 33 14.18 10.68 12.54
CA HIS A 33 12.89 10.00 12.39
C HIS A 33 13.15 8.54 12.07
N THR A 34 12.37 7.65 12.69
CA THR A 34 12.42 6.23 12.36
C THR A 34 11.40 5.92 11.26
N VAL A 35 11.82 5.18 10.24
CA VAL A 35 10.96 4.68 9.16
C VAL A 35 11.26 3.20 8.88
N ILE A 36 10.34 2.51 8.20
CA ILE A 36 10.56 1.14 7.72
C ILE A 36 11.31 1.18 6.39
N ASP A 37 12.43 0.46 6.30
CA ASP A 37 13.17 0.25 5.05
C ASP A 37 12.34 -0.64 4.10
N PRO A 38 12.01 -0.15 2.88
CA PRO A 38 11.29 -0.92 1.90
C PRO A 38 12.17 -1.87 1.08
N GLU A 39 13.39 -2.24 1.52
CA GLU A 39 14.33 -3.17 0.87
C GLU A 39 13.63 -4.42 0.27
N VAL A 40 12.66 -4.98 0.99
CA VAL A 40 11.88 -6.15 0.52
C VAL A 40 11.16 -5.92 -0.81
N LEU A 41 10.73 -4.68 -1.11
CA LEU A 41 10.12 -4.33 -2.40
C LEU A 41 11.09 -4.54 -3.56
N MET A 42 12.38 -4.29 -3.34
CA MET A 42 13.43 -4.44 -4.34
C MET A 42 13.90 -5.89 -4.44
N VAL A 43 14.05 -6.57 -3.29
CA VAL A 43 14.46 -7.99 -3.23
C VAL A 43 13.46 -8.87 -3.97
N GLU A 44 12.17 -8.67 -3.72
CA GLU A 44 11.09 -9.41 -4.38
C GLU A 44 10.70 -8.82 -5.75
N ARG A 45 11.35 -7.75 -6.20
CA ARG A 45 11.17 -7.12 -7.53
C ARG A 45 9.80 -6.47 -7.78
N TRP A 46 9.09 -6.06 -6.72
CA TRP A 46 7.84 -5.30 -6.81
C TRP A 46 8.04 -3.94 -7.48
N ASP A 47 9.21 -3.32 -7.32
CA ASP A 47 9.64 -2.09 -7.99
C ASP A 47 9.64 -2.19 -9.52
N THR A 48 9.83 -3.40 -10.04
CA THR A 48 9.95 -3.60 -11.49
C THR A 48 8.63 -3.68 -12.23
N LEU A 49 7.54 -3.93 -11.50
CA LEU A 49 6.19 -4.08 -12.04
C LEU A 49 5.70 -2.78 -12.69
N ALA A 50 4.95 -2.90 -13.79
CA ALA A 50 4.42 -1.76 -14.51
C ALA A 50 3.52 -0.88 -13.62
N GLN A 51 2.76 -1.50 -12.72
CA GLN A 51 1.87 -0.86 -11.76
C GLN A 51 2.63 0.03 -10.78
N SER A 52 3.70 -0.49 -10.17
CA SER A 52 4.54 0.23 -9.21
C SER A 52 5.19 1.45 -9.88
N LYS A 53 5.81 1.24 -11.05
CA LYS A 53 6.42 2.33 -11.84
C LYS A 53 5.41 3.39 -12.24
N PHE A 54 4.23 2.96 -12.69
CA PHE A 54 3.16 3.86 -13.09
C PHE A 54 2.70 4.74 -11.92
N TRP A 55 2.44 4.14 -10.76
CA TRP A 55 1.98 4.91 -9.60
C TRP A 55 3.08 5.79 -9.00
N LYS A 56 4.34 5.36 -9.03
CA LYS A 56 5.49 6.19 -8.63
C LYS A 56 5.58 7.45 -9.50
N LEU A 57 5.40 7.29 -10.82
CA LEU A 57 5.30 8.43 -11.73
C LEU A 57 4.10 9.33 -11.41
N VAL A 58 2.91 8.77 -11.15
CA VAL A 58 1.71 9.54 -10.80
C VAL A 58 1.92 10.35 -9.51
N ILE A 59 2.56 9.76 -8.51
CA ILE A 59 2.90 10.40 -7.23
C ILE A 59 3.84 11.59 -7.47
N GLY A 60 4.87 11.43 -8.28
CA GLY A 60 5.84 12.51 -8.57
C GLY A 60 5.37 13.57 -9.57
N MET A 61 4.32 13.29 -10.35
CA MET A 61 3.86 14.19 -11.41
C MET A 61 2.89 15.27 -10.89
N THR A 62 3.07 16.49 -11.37
CA THR A 62 2.23 17.66 -11.07
C THR A 62 0.79 17.45 -11.52
N SER A 63 -0.14 18.09 -10.82
CA SER A 63 -1.58 17.88 -11.04
C SER A 63 -2.13 18.51 -12.32
N ASP A 64 -1.35 19.33 -13.02
CA ASP A 64 -1.66 19.92 -14.34
C ASP A 64 -1.47 18.95 -15.52
N SER A 65 -0.82 17.82 -15.28
CA SER A 65 -0.48 16.83 -16.30
C SER A 65 -1.29 15.55 -16.10
N CYS A 66 -1.66 14.90 -17.19
CA CYS A 66 -2.33 13.61 -17.17
C CYS A 66 -1.59 12.59 -18.04
N ILE A 67 -1.47 11.36 -17.54
CA ILE A 67 -0.94 10.22 -18.27
C ILE A 67 -2.08 9.54 -19.03
N VAL A 68 -1.86 9.27 -20.31
CA VAL A 68 -2.71 8.41 -21.13
C VAL A 68 -2.19 6.99 -21.01
N ASN A 69 -2.97 6.07 -20.43
CA ASN A 69 -2.51 4.72 -20.18
C ASN A 69 -3.55 3.65 -20.49
N VAL A 70 -3.07 2.45 -20.83
CA VAL A 70 -3.90 1.26 -20.92
C VAL A 70 -4.31 0.83 -19.51
N ALA A 71 -5.59 0.53 -19.31
CA ALA A 71 -6.16 0.26 -17.99
C ALA A 71 -5.57 -0.99 -17.33
N HIS A 72 -5.45 -2.10 -18.06
CA HIS A 72 -5.15 -3.42 -17.49
C HIS A 72 -3.66 -3.65 -17.21
N ASN A 73 -2.74 -3.02 -17.96
CA ASN A 73 -1.29 -3.24 -17.84
C ASN A 73 -0.49 -1.97 -17.53
N ARG A 74 -1.16 -0.82 -17.38
CA ARG A 74 -0.54 0.48 -17.10
C ARG A 74 0.49 0.94 -18.15
N LYS A 75 0.47 0.38 -19.36
CA LYS A 75 1.30 0.86 -20.47
C LYS A 75 0.97 2.32 -20.76
N ILE A 76 1.97 3.18 -20.65
CA ILE A 76 1.88 4.60 -20.95
C ILE A 76 1.90 4.79 -22.47
N LEU A 77 0.96 5.57 -22.99
CA LEU A 77 0.79 5.87 -24.41
C LEU A 77 1.09 7.34 -24.74
N GLY A 78 1.14 8.20 -23.73
CA GLY A 78 1.43 9.62 -23.89
C GLY A 78 0.97 10.45 -22.69
N TYR A 79 1.01 11.77 -22.86
CA TYR A 79 0.61 12.74 -21.86
C TYR A 79 -0.30 13.80 -22.49
N VAL A 80 -1.22 14.34 -21.69
CA VAL A 80 -2.07 15.47 -22.06
C VAL A 80 -2.13 16.46 -20.91
N HIS A 81 -2.33 17.74 -21.23
CA HIS A 81 -2.60 18.74 -20.20
C HIS A 81 -3.98 18.49 -19.59
N LYS A 82 -4.10 18.67 -18.28
CA LYS A 82 -5.34 18.42 -17.53
C LYS A 82 -6.45 19.33 -18.03
N ASP A 83 -6.20 20.63 -18.15
CA ASP A 83 -7.25 21.56 -18.55
C ASP A 83 -7.75 21.27 -19.97
N ASP A 84 -6.85 20.86 -20.87
CA ASP A 84 -7.21 20.44 -22.24
C ASP A 84 -8.05 19.15 -22.25
N TRP A 85 -7.79 18.23 -21.32
CA TRP A 85 -8.61 17.03 -21.18
C TRP A 85 -9.99 17.34 -20.58
N PHE A 86 -10.05 18.18 -19.56
CA PHE A 86 -11.27 18.49 -18.83
C PHE A 86 -12.16 19.51 -19.53
N CYS A 87 -11.64 20.29 -20.49
CA CYS A 87 -12.44 21.18 -21.33
C CYS A 87 -13.20 20.46 -22.46
N GLN A 88 -12.84 19.21 -22.75
CA GLN A 88 -13.49 18.38 -23.78
C GLN A 88 -14.86 17.85 -23.33
N THR A 89 -15.78 17.77 -24.29
CA THR A 89 -17.05 17.03 -24.19
C THR A 89 -16.81 15.52 -24.14
N GLU A 90 -17.79 14.75 -23.67
CA GLU A 90 -17.67 13.28 -23.62
C GLU A 90 -17.51 12.65 -25.01
N ASN A 91 -18.06 13.25 -26.07
CA ASN A 91 -17.87 12.79 -27.45
C ASN A 91 -16.43 13.03 -27.95
N GLU A 92 -15.83 14.17 -27.59
CA GLU A 92 -14.43 14.47 -27.91
C GLU A 92 -13.49 13.55 -27.15
N LYS A 93 -13.73 13.36 -25.84
CA LYS A 93 -12.97 12.41 -25.02
C LYS A 93 -13.03 10.98 -25.58
N LYS A 94 -14.21 10.55 -26.06
CA LYS A 94 -14.36 9.25 -26.71
C LYS A 94 -13.56 9.19 -28.01
N SER A 95 -13.73 10.18 -28.90
CA SER A 95 -13.03 10.24 -30.18
C SER A 95 -11.50 10.27 -30.00
N TYR A 96 -11.01 10.98 -28.99
CA TYR A 96 -9.60 10.99 -28.61
C TYR A 96 -9.13 9.59 -28.21
N LYS A 97 -9.84 8.91 -27.30
CA LYS A 97 -9.48 7.54 -26.87
C LYS A 97 -9.50 6.54 -28.04
N ASP A 98 -10.50 6.63 -28.90
CA ASP A 98 -10.61 5.78 -30.09
C ASP A 98 -9.42 6.01 -31.04
N SER A 99 -8.97 7.25 -31.22
CA SER A 99 -7.79 7.57 -32.03
C SER A 99 -6.48 7.05 -31.42
N VAL A 100 -6.34 7.11 -30.09
CA VAL A 100 -5.20 6.54 -29.35
C VAL A 100 -5.15 5.02 -29.52
N ILE A 101 -6.29 4.34 -29.42
CA ILE A 101 -6.42 2.89 -29.65
C ILE A 101 -5.97 2.53 -31.06
N TYR A 102 -6.50 3.24 -32.06
CA TYR A 102 -6.17 3.01 -33.47
C TYR A 102 -4.68 3.24 -33.78
N TYR A 103 -4.12 4.38 -33.34
CA TYR A 103 -2.71 4.73 -33.59
C TYR A 103 -1.74 3.73 -32.97
N ASN A 104 -2.08 3.16 -31.82
CA ASN A 104 -1.24 2.20 -31.10
C ASN A 104 -1.52 0.73 -31.47
N CYS A 105 -2.37 0.48 -32.48
CA CYS A 105 -2.77 -0.86 -32.92
C CYS A 105 -3.30 -1.74 -31.77
N LEU A 106 -4.09 -1.16 -30.87
CA LEU A 106 -4.68 -1.87 -29.72
C LEU A 106 -6.03 -2.49 -30.10
N ASP A 107 -6.45 -3.51 -29.33
CA ASP A 107 -7.80 -4.07 -29.46
C ASP A 107 -8.86 -2.97 -29.23
N SER A 108 -9.93 -2.98 -30.01
CA SER A 108 -10.96 -1.94 -29.97
C SER A 108 -11.69 -1.84 -28.62
N ASN A 109 -11.68 -2.90 -27.81
CA ASN A 109 -12.26 -2.91 -26.47
C ASN A 109 -11.24 -2.52 -25.39
N THR A 110 -10.01 -2.15 -25.77
CA THR A 110 -8.97 -1.73 -24.82
C THR A 110 -9.41 -0.46 -24.10
N ARG A 111 -9.59 -0.57 -22.79
CA ARG A 111 -9.95 0.57 -21.95
C ARG A 111 -8.74 1.49 -21.76
N ILE A 112 -8.88 2.75 -22.17
CA ILE A 112 -7.91 3.82 -21.96
C ILE A 112 -8.31 4.69 -20.77
N TYR A 113 -7.34 4.88 -19.87
CA TYR A 113 -7.42 5.80 -18.73
C TYR A 113 -6.62 7.06 -18.98
N ILE A 114 -7.10 8.13 -18.36
CA ILE A 114 -6.44 9.42 -18.27
C ILE A 114 -6.26 9.68 -16.78
N THR A 115 -5.02 9.61 -16.32
CA THR A 115 -4.68 9.63 -14.90
C THR A 115 -3.91 10.91 -14.59
N SER A 116 -4.52 11.83 -13.83
CA SER A 116 -3.86 13.07 -13.42
C SER A 116 -2.73 12.80 -12.43
N GLY A 117 -1.69 13.62 -12.50
CA GLY A 117 -0.63 13.65 -11.50
C GLY A 117 -1.19 14.03 -10.12
N LYS A 118 -0.51 13.54 -9.08
CA LYS A 118 -0.97 13.60 -7.70
C LYS A 118 0.10 14.10 -6.72
N LYS A 119 1.14 14.80 -7.21
CA LYS A 119 2.18 15.39 -6.35
C LYS A 119 1.61 16.23 -5.22
N ASP A 120 0.63 17.09 -5.51
CA ASP A 120 0.00 17.96 -4.52
C ASP A 120 -0.87 17.21 -3.48
N PHE A 121 -1.14 15.92 -3.72
CA PHE A 121 -1.84 15.06 -2.77
C PHE A 121 -0.85 14.24 -1.94
N TYR A 122 0.12 13.59 -2.56
CA TYR A 122 1.08 12.70 -1.88
C TYR A 122 2.30 13.49 -1.35
N LEU A 123 2.09 14.19 -0.24
CA LEU A 123 3.12 14.96 0.45
C LEU A 123 3.98 14.02 1.33
N ILE A 124 4.78 13.17 0.70
CA ILE A 124 5.49 12.05 1.37
C ILE A 124 6.50 12.55 2.42
N GLU A 125 7.29 13.59 2.10
CA GLU A 125 8.26 14.21 3.03
C GLU A 125 7.58 14.66 4.34
N GLU A 126 6.43 15.33 4.22
CA GLU A 126 5.66 15.86 5.35
C GLU A 126 5.07 14.75 6.25
N VAL A 127 5.03 13.50 5.78
CA VAL A 127 4.48 12.36 6.53
C VAL A 127 5.53 11.71 7.43
N ILE A 128 6.82 11.91 7.19
CA ILE A 128 7.93 11.26 7.90
C ILE A 128 7.80 11.36 9.43
N PRO A 129 7.54 12.54 10.04
CA PRO A 129 7.38 12.64 11.50
C PRO A 129 6.19 11.83 12.04
N SER A 130 5.11 11.76 11.25
CA SER A 130 3.92 10.97 11.61
C SER A 130 4.19 9.46 11.53
N ILE A 131 5.06 9.02 10.61
CA ILE A 131 5.46 7.61 10.52
C ILE A 131 6.15 7.19 11.81
N SER A 132 7.17 7.95 12.26
CA SER A 132 7.91 7.64 13.48
C SER A 132 6.98 7.47 14.69
N MET A 133 6.04 8.41 14.89
CA MET A 133 5.05 8.31 15.97
C MET A 133 4.11 7.10 15.84
N ALA A 134 3.73 6.73 14.62
CA ALA A 134 2.83 5.62 14.40
C ALA A 134 3.53 4.25 14.54
N ILE A 135 4.84 4.18 14.27
CA ILE A 135 5.65 2.98 14.52
C ILE A 135 5.54 2.62 16.01
N ASP A 136 5.86 3.57 16.90
CA ASP A 136 5.79 3.36 18.36
C ASP A 136 4.42 2.83 18.79
N ILE A 137 3.34 3.48 18.34
CA ILE A 137 1.98 3.08 18.70
C ILE A 137 1.66 1.68 18.17
N PHE A 138 2.09 1.32 16.96
CA PHE A 138 1.78 0.00 16.39
C PHE A 138 2.56 -1.10 17.11
N GLU A 139 3.84 -0.87 17.42
CA GLU A 139 4.67 -1.78 18.20
C GLU A 139 4.12 -2.01 19.61
N GLU A 140 3.75 -0.95 20.33
CA GLU A 140 3.10 -1.02 21.65
C GLU A 140 1.79 -1.85 21.61
N ASN A 141 1.11 -1.85 20.47
CA ASN A 141 -0.12 -2.62 20.26
C ASN A 141 0.13 -4.04 19.70
N HIS A 142 1.39 -4.44 19.51
CA HIS A 142 1.80 -5.70 18.90
C HIS A 142 1.20 -5.88 17.50
N VAL A 143 1.31 -4.85 16.67
CA VAL A 143 0.93 -4.85 15.25
C VAL A 143 2.13 -4.41 14.45
N ASP A 144 2.40 -5.08 13.34
CA ASP A 144 3.52 -4.74 12.47
C ASP A 144 3.44 -3.27 12.01
N PRO A 145 4.45 -2.43 12.35
CA PRO A 145 4.45 -1.00 11.99
C PRO A 145 4.57 -0.71 10.49
N TRP A 146 4.87 -1.71 9.65
CA TRP A 146 4.83 -1.61 8.18
C TRP A 146 3.44 -1.20 7.69
N TYR A 147 2.38 -1.67 8.38
CA TYR A 147 1.02 -1.25 8.05
C TYR A 147 0.80 0.23 8.34
N ALA A 148 1.34 0.75 9.45
CA ALA A 148 1.20 2.16 9.80
C ALA A 148 1.82 3.06 8.73
N GLN A 149 3.07 2.78 8.37
CA GLN A 149 3.78 3.50 7.32
C GLN A 149 3.02 3.41 5.98
N SER A 150 2.66 2.21 5.55
CA SER A 150 1.97 2.00 4.28
C SER A 150 0.64 2.74 4.18
N ILE A 151 -0.14 2.77 5.26
CA ILE A 151 -1.45 3.42 5.30
C ILE A 151 -1.30 4.95 5.34
N LEU A 152 -0.40 5.49 6.18
CA LEU A 152 -0.19 6.94 6.30
C LEU A 152 0.29 7.56 4.99
N LEU A 153 1.13 6.86 4.24
CA LEU A 153 1.64 7.30 2.94
C LEU A 153 0.54 7.47 1.89
N ILE A 154 -0.61 6.79 2.01
CA ILE A 154 -1.61 6.72 0.93
C ILE A 154 -3.00 7.24 1.29
N GLU A 155 -3.42 7.21 2.55
CA GLU A 155 -4.78 7.58 2.96
C GLU A 155 -4.98 9.08 3.16
N SER A 156 -4.06 9.73 3.87
CA SER A 156 -4.12 11.18 4.13
C SER A 156 -2.72 11.75 4.35
N PRO A 157 -1.81 11.60 3.37
CA PRO A 157 -0.43 12.06 3.48
C PRO A 157 -0.38 13.56 3.78
N ALA A 158 -0.02 13.90 5.03
CA ALA A 158 0.04 15.23 5.63
C ALA A 158 -1.24 16.09 5.60
N LYS A 159 -2.33 15.60 5.02
CA LYS A 159 -3.57 16.37 4.84
C LYS A 159 -4.82 15.56 5.17
N ILE A 160 -5.37 15.83 6.36
CA ILE A 160 -6.61 15.20 6.82
C ILE A 160 -7.80 15.81 6.08
N SER A 161 -8.54 14.99 5.35
CA SER A 161 -9.79 15.38 4.70
C SER A 161 -10.85 14.28 4.82
N TYR A 162 -12.11 14.63 4.60
CA TYR A 162 -13.17 13.63 4.50
C TYR A 162 -13.14 12.98 3.13
N SER A 163 -13.22 11.65 3.08
CA SER A 163 -13.53 10.97 1.83
C SER A 163 -15.00 11.15 1.45
N ASN A 164 -15.33 10.92 0.18
CA ASN A 164 -16.72 10.96 -0.31
C ASN A 164 -17.63 9.96 0.42
N ALA A 165 -17.07 8.85 0.93
CA ALA A 165 -17.80 7.84 1.71
C ALA A 165 -17.86 8.16 3.21
N GLY A 166 -17.18 9.21 3.68
CA GLY A 166 -17.19 9.68 5.06
C GLY A 166 -16.10 9.06 5.95
N ALA A 167 -15.06 8.47 5.37
CA ALA A 167 -13.82 8.16 6.07
C ALA A 167 -13.08 9.46 6.43
N TYR A 168 -12.31 9.46 7.52
CA TYR A 168 -11.69 10.66 8.08
C TYR A 168 -10.51 10.33 8.99
N GLY A 169 -9.62 11.30 9.18
CA GLY A 169 -8.41 11.17 9.99
C GLY A 169 -7.18 10.71 9.21
N PRO A 170 -6.01 10.62 9.85
CA PRO A 170 -4.75 10.19 9.21
C PRO A 170 -4.85 8.79 8.59
N PHE A 171 -5.61 7.90 9.25
CA PHE A 171 -5.82 6.51 8.82
C PHE A 171 -7.19 6.30 8.12
N GLN A 172 -7.87 7.38 7.71
CA GLN A 172 -9.15 7.34 6.98
C GLN A 172 -10.19 6.34 7.52
N LEU A 173 -10.39 6.31 8.83
CA LEU A 173 -11.33 5.36 9.45
C LEU A 173 -12.79 5.75 9.17
N MET A 174 -13.58 4.77 8.75
CA MET A 174 -15.03 4.90 8.63
C MET A 174 -15.67 5.10 10.01
N LYS A 175 -16.67 5.99 10.12
CA LYS A 175 -17.32 6.34 11.40
C LYS A 175 -17.77 5.14 12.24
N LYS A 176 -18.35 4.11 11.62
CA LYS A 176 -18.79 2.89 12.33
C LYS A 176 -17.61 2.07 12.84
N VAL A 177 -16.54 1.98 12.04
CA VAL A 177 -15.30 1.27 12.38
C VAL A 177 -14.59 1.98 13.52
N ALA A 178 -14.39 3.29 13.41
CA ALA A 178 -13.80 4.12 14.46
C ALA A 178 -14.49 3.92 15.83
N ARG A 179 -15.83 3.95 15.85
CA ARG A 179 -16.61 3.67 17.07
C ARG A 179 -16.41 2.26 17.60
N LYS A 180 -16.36 1.25 16.73
CA LYS A 180 -16.10 -0.14 17.11
C LYS A 180 -14.71 -0.29 17.73
N MET A 181 -13.74 0.49 17.27
CA MET A 181 -12.35 0.52 17.76
C MET A 181 -12.15 1.47 18.96
N GLY A 182 -13.23 1.94 19.58
CA GLY A 182 -13.15 2.72 20.83
C GLY A 182 -13.17 4.24 20.68
N LEU A 183 -13.31 4.78 19.46
CA LEU A 183 -13.35 6.23 19.24
C LEU A 183 -14.74 6.83 19.42
N THR A 184 -14.77 8.01 20.02
CA THR A 184 -15.94 8.87 20.08
C THR A 184 -16.08 9.66 18.77
N VAL A 185 -17.09 9.30 17.98
CA VAL A 185 -17.44 10.02 16.75
C VAL A 185 -18.92 10.39 16.78
N ASN A 186 -19.25 11.65 17.03
CA ASN A 186 -20.61 12.20 17.09
C ASN A 186 -20.69 13.58 16.40
N LYS A 187 -21.75 14.35 16.62
CA LYS A 187 -21.93 15.66 15.96
C LYS A 187 -20.99 16.75 16.49
N THR A 188 -20.46 16.57 17.70
CA THR A 188 -19.67 17.56 18.43
C THR A 188 -18.19 17.15 18.52
N VAL A 189 -17.93 15.85 18.63
CA VAL A 189 -16.59 15.28 18.81
C VAL A 189 -16.34 14.25 17.71
N ASP A 190 -15.23 14.39 17.00
CA ASP A 190 -14.74 13.39 16.05
C ASP A 190 -13.28 13.08 16.36
N GLU A 191 -13.04 12.01 17.12
CA GLU A 191 -11.69 11.61 17.57
C GLU A 191 -10.83 11.03 16.45
N ARG A 192 -11.37 10.76 15.26
CA ARG A 192 -10.57 10.28 14.12
C ARG A 192 -9.50 11.26 13.69
N LYS A 193 -9.67 12.56 13.97
CA LYS A 193 -8.68 13.62 13.70
C LYS A 193 -7.52 13.64 14.70
N ASN A 194 -7.69 13.06 15.89
CA ASN A 194 -6.61 12.98 16.87
C ASN A 194 -5.68 11.85 16.44
N PHE A 195 -4.41 12.17 16.24
CA PHE A 195 -3.45 11.25 15.65
C PHE A 195 -3.31 9.96 16.46
N ASP A 196 -2.94 10.06 17.74
CA ASP A 196 -2.67 8.89 18.60
C ASP A 196 -3.89 7.98 18.73
N LYS A 197 -5.08 8.57 18.92
CA LYS A 197 -6.34 7.82 18.98
C LYS A 197 -6.65 7.13 17.66
N SER A 198 -6.41 7.80 16.53
CA SER A 198 -6.65 7.24 15.20
C SER A 198 -5.66 6.11 14.88
N ALA A 199 -4.39 6.28 15.24
CA ALA A 199 -3.34 5.26 15.12
C ALA A 199 -3.67 4.02 15.96
N TYR A 200 -4.03 4.21 17.24
CA TYR A 200 -4.51 3.13 18.10
C TYR A 200 -5.72 2.41 17.48
N ALA A 201 -6.73 3.16 17.03
CA ALA A 201 -7.92 2.55 16.44
C ALA A 201 -7.61 1.77 15.14
N ALA A 202 -6.66 2.25 14.33
CA ALA A 202 -6.19 1.57 13.13
C ALA A 202 -5.41 0.29 13.47
N SER A 203 -4.54 0.32 14.49
CA SER A 203 -3.81 -0.87 14.96
C SER A 203 -4.79 -1.93 15.48
N GLN A 204 -5.81 -1.53 16.26
CA GLN A 204 -6.85 -2.45 16.72
C GLN A 204 -7.68 -3.05 15.57
N LEU A 205 -7.97 -2.26 14.53
CA LEU A 205 -8.67 -2.75 13.33
C LEU A 205 -7.86 -3.85 12.62
N LEU A 206 -6.56 -3.62 12.44
CA LEU A 206 -5.66 -4.60 11.83
C LEU A 206 -5.57 -5.87 12.68
N LYS A 207 -5.29 -5.70 13.97
CA LYS A 207 -5.09 -6.79 14.94
C LYS A 207 -6.31 -7.69 15.08
N THR A 208 -7.50 -7.08 15.19
CA THR A 208 -8.71 -7.82 15.56
C THR A 208 -9.57 -8.23 14.38
N ILE A 209 -9.39 -7.58 13.22
CA ILE A 209 -10.20 -7.83 12.02
C ILE A 209 -9.32 -8.17 10.83
N CYS A 210 -8.50 -7.25 10.34
CA CYS A 210 -7.90 -7.43 9.01
C CYS A 210 -6.95 -8.64 8.93
N ILE A 211 -6.03 -8.77 9.90
CA ILE A 211 -5.05 -9.86 9.92
C ILE A 211 -5.73 -11.22 10.19
N PRO A 212 -6.61 -11.38 11.21
CA PRO A 212 -7.32 -12.64 11.41
C PRO A 212 -8.19 -13.06 10.22
N HIS A 213 -8.86 -12.10 9.57
CA HIS A 213 -9.63 -12.40 8.36
C HIS A 213 -8.75 -12.77 7.17
N ALA A 214 -7.55 -12.18 7.03
CA ALA A 214 -6.61 -12.58 5.99
C ALA A 214 -6.22 -14.04 6.14
N TYR A 215 -5.79 -14.45 7.34
CA TYR A 215 -5.46 -15.85 7.64
C TYR A 215 -6.61 -16.78 7.31
N ARG A 216 -7.82 -16.48 7.82
CA ARG A 216 -9.00 -17.31 7.56
C ARG A 216 -9.28 -17.43 6.06
N ILE A 217 -9.30 -16.31 5.33
CA ILE A 217 -9.62 -16.31 3.90
C ILE A 217 -8.59 -17.13 3.10
N LEU A 218 -7.30 -16.99 3.41
CA LEU A 218 -6.23 -17.69 2.69
C LEU A 218 -6.19 -19.19 3.03
N CYS A 219 -6.45 -19.55 4.29
CA CYS A 219 -6.65 -20.94 4.70
C CYS A 219 -7.87 -21.55 3.99
N ASP A 220 -9.02 -20.86 3.98
CA ASP A 220 -10.24 -21.32 3.29
C ASP A 220 -10.05 -21.42 1.76
N LEU A 221 -9.17 -20.61 1.17
CA LEU A 221 -8.92 -20.57 -0.27
C LEU A 221 -8.11 -21.77 -0.76
N GLY A 222 -7.07 -22.17 -0.02
CA GLY A 222 -6.12 -23.17 -0.52
C GLY A 222 -5.21 -23.79 0.54
N ASP A 223 -5.62 -23.78 1.81
CA ASP A 223 -4.82 -24.25 2.95
C ASP A 223 -3.47 -23.51 3.08
N PHE A 224 -3.44 -22.23 2.70
CA PHE A 224 -2.24 -21.42 2.88
C PHE A 224 -2.01 -21.08 4.34
N GLU A 225 -0.77 -21.23 4.81
CA GLU A 225 -0.32 -20.87 6.16
C GLU A 225 0.80 -19.82 6.10
N PRO A 226 0.49 -18.54 5.80
CA PRO A 226 1.48 -17.46 5.83
C PRO A 226 2.12 -17.34 7.22
N THR A 227 3.39 -16.91 7.29
CA THR A 227 4.02 -16.57 8.57
C THR A 227 3.54 -15.22 9.11
N GLY A 228 3.04 -14.37 8.22
CA GLY A 228 2.53 -13.03 8.53
C GLY A 228 3.50 -11.92 8.14
N ASP A 229 4.77 -12.25 7.94
CA ASP A 229 5.83 -11.29 7.61
C ASP A 229 6.00 -11.13 6.09
N GLU A 230 5.45 -12.05 5.29
CA GLU A 230 5.58 -11.99 3.85
C GLU A 230 4.89 -10.75 3.28
N LEU A 231 5.59 -10.05 2.39
CA LEU A 231 5.09 -8.81 1.82
C LEU A 231 3.76 -9.00 1.08
N TRP A 232 3.60 -10.09 0.33
CA TRP A 232 2.34 -10.37 -0.36
C TRP A 232 1.17 -10.54 0.63
N PHE A 233 1.39 -11.15 1.79
CA PHE A 233 0.37 -11.27 2.84
C PHE A 233 0.02 -9.90 3.42
N LYS A 234 1.03 -9.05 3.67
CA LYS A 234 0.81 -7.68 4.12
C LYS A 234 0.00 -6.86 3.11
N LEU A 235 0.29 -7.00 1.82
CA LEU A 235 -0.48 -6.35 0.74
C LEU A 235 -1.92 -6.90 0.66
N PHE A 236 -2.13 -8.19 0.93
CA PHE A 236 -3.47 -8.79 1.04
C PHE A 236 -4.27 -8.19 2.22
N VAL A 237 -3.63 -8.02 3.38
CA VAL A 237 -4.23 -7.38 4.56
C VAL A 237 -4.60 -5.92 4.26
N LEU A 238 -3.78 -5.17 3.51
CA LEU A 238 -4.13 -3.81 3.07
C LEU A 238 -5.40 -3.78 2.19
N HIS A 239 -5.59 -4.76 1.33
CA HIS A 239 -6.84 -4.89 0.57
C HIS A 239 -8.06 -5.12 1.47
N ILE A 240 -7.91 -5.90 2.55
CA ILE A 240 -8.97 -6.07 3.56
C ILE A 240 -9.22 -4.78 4.33
N TYR A 241 -8.16 -4.04 4.68
CA TYR A 241 -8.26 -2.75 5.36
C TYR A 241 -9.11 -1.76 4.54
N HIS A 242 -8.82 -1.65 3.24
CA HIS A 242 -9.52 -0.73 2.34
C HIS A 242 -10.92 -1.19 1.93
N ALA A 243 -11.06 -2.45 1.48
CA ALA A 243 -12.30 -2.94 0.87
C ALA A 243 -13.21 -3.71 1.85
N GLY A 244 -12.69 -4.10 3.01
CA GLY A 244 -13.36 -4.98 3.96
C GLY A 244 -13.26 -6.46 3.58
N ALA A 245 -13.16 -7.32 4.61
CA ALA A 245 -12.92 -8.76 4.46
C ALA A 245 -13.94 -9.46 3.56
N TYR A 246 -15.23 -9.11 3.66
CA TYR A 246 -16.28 -9.71 2.85
C TYR A 246 -16.05 -9.52 1.35
N ASN A 247 -15.64 -8.32 0.90
CA ASN A 247 -15.42 -8.08 -0.52
C ASN A 247 -14.18 -8.83 -1.01
N VAL A 248 -13.12 -8.89 -0.20
CA VAL A 248 -11.89 -9.62 -0.54
C VAL A 248 -12.14 -11.13 -0.60
N GLU A 249 -12.84 -11.70 0.37
CA GLU A 249 -13.21 -13.12 0.39
C GLU A 249 -14.01 -13.51 -0.85
N LYS A 250 -15.03 -12.72 -1.19
CA LYS A 250 -15.84 -12.98 -2.38
C LYS A 250 -15.09 -12.71 -3.69
N LEU A 251 -14.11 -11.81 -3.68
CA LEU A 251 -13.23 -11.61 -4.82
C LEU A 251 -12.42 -12.88 -5.08
N VAL A 252 -11.66 -13.37 -4.10
CA VAL A 252 -10.76 -14.52 -4.28
C VAL A 252 -11.51 -15.84 -4.47
N ALA A 253 -12.75 -15.95 -4.00
CA ALA A 253 -13.62 -17.09 -4.29
C ALA A 253 -13.99 -17.25 -5.79
N GLN A 254 -13.62 -16.29 -6.65
CA GLN A 254 -13.76 -16.39 -8.10
C GLN A 254 -12.56 -17.06 -8.78
N LEU A 255 -11.51 -17.41 -8.04
CA LEU A 255 -10.36 -18.14 -8.58
C LEU A 255 -10.78 -19.55 -9.01
N ASP A 256 -10.32 -19.97 -10.19
CA ASP A 256 -10.51 -21.35 -10.66
C ASP A 256 -9.60 -22.32 -9.88
N GLU A 257 -8.38 -21.89 -9.56
CA GLU A 257 -7.40 -22.62 -8.75
C GLU A 257 -6.79 -21.69 -7.70
N PRO A 258 -6.52 -22.16 -6.47
CA PRO A 258 -5.88 -21.36 -5.44
C PRO A 258 -4.48 -20.91 -5.88
N ILE A 259 -4.21 -19.61 -5.74
CA ILE A 259 -2.90 -18.99 -5.98
C ILE A 259 -2.53 -18.12 -4.78
N ASP A 260 -1.24 -17.99 -4.52
CA ASP A 260 -0.68 -17.18 -3.43
C ASP A 260 0.40 -16.20 -3.94
N GLY A 261 1.12 -15.58 -3.01
CA GLY A 261 2.30 -14.78 -3.34
C GLY A 261 1.98 -13.53 -4.16
N MET A 262 2.98 -13.09 -4.92
CA MET A 262 2.86 -11.94 -5.83
C MET A 262 1.78 -12.16 -6.90
N GLU A 263 1.58 -13.40 -7.36
CA GLU A 263 0.60 -13.71 -8.40
C GLU A 263 -0.83 -13.48 -7.91
N LEU A 264 -1.15 -13.83 -6.66
CA LEU A 264 -2.45 -13.50 -6.06
C LEU A 264 -2.69 -11.98 -6.05
N ILE A 265 -1.70 -11.19 -5.62
CA ILE A 265 -1.85 -9.72 -5.55
C ILE A 265 -2.02 -9.11 -6.94
N LYS A 266 -1.23 -9.57 -7.93
CA LYS A 266 -1.39 -9.14 -9.34
C LYS A 266 -2.76 -9.54 -9.90
N TRP A 267 -3.26 -10.71 -9.53
CA TRP A 267 -4.61 -11.14 -9.90
C TRP A 267 -5.67 -10.21 -9.30
N MET A 268 -5.56 -9.87 -8.01
CA MET A 268 -6.47 -8.93 -7.34
C MET A 268 -6.45 -7.54 -8.00
N TRP A 269 -5.31 -7.08 -8.53
CA TRP A 269 -5.22 -5.79 -9.24
C TRP A 269 -6.04 -5.71 -10.53
N THR A 270 -6.50 -6.84 -11.06
CA THR A 270 -7.21 -6.92 -12.34
C THR A 270 -8.66 -7.41 -12.21
N HIS A 271 -9.06 -7.87 -11.03
CA HIS A 271 -10.40 -8.41 -10.77
C HIS A 271 -11.20 -7.49 -9.84
N GLU A 272 -12.52 -7.55 -9.94
CA GLU A 272 -13.45 -6.76 -9.13
C GLU A 272 -14.53 -7.67 -8.52
N TYR A 273 -15.01 -7.29 -7.33
CA TYR A 273 -16.19 -7.88 -6.73
C TYR A 273 -16.84 -6.89 -5.76
N GLY A 274 -18.15 -6.66 -5.88
CA GLY A 274 -18.88 -5.81 -4.94
C GLY A 274 -18.27 -4.40 -4.86
N ASN A 275 -17.77 -4.04 -3.67
CA ASN A 275 -17.08 -2.76 -3.44
C ASN A 275 -15.56 -2.81 -3.69
N PHE A 276 -14.99 -4.00 -3.93
CA PHE A 276 -13.63 -4.14 -4.43
C PHE A 276 -13.61 -3.77 -5.92
N LYS A 277 -13.35 -2.51 -6.21
CA LYS A 277 -13.29 -1.93 -7.56
C LYS A 277 -11.95 -1.25 -7.80
N ASN A 278 -11.82 -0.48 -8.87
CA ASN A 278 -10.59 0.25 -9.22
C ASN A 278 -9.81 0.90 -8.05
N ALA A 279 -10.46 1.59 -7.11
CA ALA A 279 -9.75 2.16 -5.95
C ALA A 279 -9.09 1.07 -5.08
N SER A 280 -9.79 -0.04 -4.84
CA SER A 280 -9.26 -1.19 -4.09
C SER A 280 -8.19 -1.94 -4.85
N GLN A 281 -8.33 -2.08 -6.18
CA GLN A 281 -7.29 -2.66 -7.05
C GLN A 281 -5.99 -1.87 -6.97
N ASN A 282 -6.08 -0.53 -6.96
CA ASN A 282 -4.92 0.35 -6.92
C ASN A 282 -4.27 0.45 -5.53
N TYR A 283 -4.97 0.06 -4.46
CA TYR A 283 -4.58 0.39 -3.09
C TYR A 283 -3.15 -0.05 -2.74
N SER A 284 -2.83 -1.33 -2.94
CA SER A 284 -1.49 -1.86 -2.72
C SER A 284 -0.48 -1.44 -3.79
N GLN A 285 -0.92 -1.14 -5.02
CA GLN A 285 -0.04 -0.56 -6.05
C GLN A 285 0.49 0.82 -5.64
N ILE A 286 -0.40 1.64 -5.07
CA ILE A 286 -0.08 2.97 -4.56
C ILE A 286 0.78 2.84 -3.30
N ALA A 287 0.49 1.90 -2.40
CA ALA A 287 1.31 1.64 -1.21
C ALA A 287 2.76 1.31 -1.58
N ILE A 288 2.96 0.39 -2.54
CA ILE A 288 4.28 0.04 -3.08
C ILE A 288 4.96 1.29 -3.67
N ALA A 289 4.27 2.03 -4.53
CA ALA A 289 4.82 3.21 -5.16
C ALA A 289 5.21 4.29 -4.14
N ALA A 290 4.37 4.55 -3.13
CA ALA A 290 4.62 5.56 -2.11
C ALA A 290 5.79 5.17 -1.19
N MET A 291 5.93 3.89 -0.85
CA MET A 291 7.11 3.40 -0.13
C MET A 291 8.40 3.54 -0.97
N LEU A 292 8.35 3.24 -2.27
CA LEU A 292 9.49 3.45 -3.17
C LEU A 292 9.82 4.94 -3.37
N THR A 293 8.83 5.82 -3.30
CA THR A 293 9.06 7.28 -3.30
C THR A 293 9.66 7.75 -1.99
N LEU A 294 9.18 7.25 -0.85
CA LEU A 294 9.78 7.53 0.45
C LEU A 294 11.25 7.07 0.49
N GLN A 295 11.57 5.91 -0.08
CA GLN A 295 12.95 5.44 -0.18
C GLN A 295 13.84 6.40 -0.97
N ASP A 296 13.38 6.88 -2.13
CA ASP A 296 14.14 7.85 -2.92
C ASP A 296 14.41 9.12 -2.10
N ILE A 297 13.38 9.68 -1.45
CA ILE A 297 13.50 10.86 -0.57
C ILE A 297 14.53 10.62 0.54
N VAL A 298 14.43 9.48 1.24
CA VAL A 298 15.36 9.13 2.32
C VAL A 298 16.80 9.00 1.81
N LEU A 299 17.00 8.48 0.60
CA LEU A 299 18.33 8.33 0.01
C LEU A 299 18.89 9.63 -0.59
N GLU A 300 18.03 10.54 -1.06
CA GLU A 300 18.41 11.80 -1.69
C GLU A 300 18.63 12.92 -0.68
N ASP A 301 17.75 13.03 0.32
CA ASP A 301 17.63 14.23 1.17
C ASP A 301 18.20 14.06 2.59
N CYS A 302 18.48 12.82 3.02
CA CYS A 302 18.89 12.57 4.39
C CYS A 302 20.41 12.39 4.51
N ASP A 303 21.01 13.13 5.45
CA ASP A 303 22.47 13.17 5.59
C ASP A 303 23.05 11.85 6.13
N TYR A 304 22.27 11.16 6.97
CA TYR A 304 22.67 9.92 7.60
C TYR A 304 21.49 8.95 7.71
N ILE A 305 21.77 7.68 7.38
CA ILE A 305 20.84 6.56 7.50
C ILE A 305 21.52 5.52 8.39
N PHE A 306 20.91 5.21 9.53
CA PHE A 306 21.40 4.19 10.45
C PHE A 306 20.39 3.05 10.51
N ARG A 307 20.86 1.80 10.44
CA ARG A 307 19.99 0.65 10.74
C ARG A 307 19.78 0.59 12.25
N CYS A 308 18.52 0.51 12.69
CA CYS A 308 18.24 0.30 14.10
C CYS A 308 18.68 -1.13 14.46
N GLU A 309 19.72 -1.26 15.28
CA GLU A 309 20.10 -2.57 15.82
C GLU A 309 18.99 -3.04 16.76
N SER A 310 18.34 -4.16 16.42
CA SER A 310 17.38 -4.79 17.31
C SER A 310 18.11 -5.25 18.57
N ASN A 311 18.06 -4.46 19.63
CA ASN A 311 18.41 -4.92 20.97
C ASN A 311 17.29 -5.85 21.45
N TYR A 312 17.20 -7.04 20.86
CA TYR A 312 16.48 -8.12 21.50
C TYR A 312 17.26 -8.47 22.77
N TYR A 313 16.63 -8.18 23.90
CA TYR A 313 17.04 -8.59 25.22
C TYR A 313 17.50 -10.05 25.20
N LEU A 314 18.81 -10.25 25.40
CA LEU A 314 19.34 -11.45 26.03
C LEU A 314 18.88 -11.42 27.49
N GLU A 315 17.63 -11.77 27.75
CA GLU A 315 17.20 -12.18 29.08
C GLU A 315 17.25 -13.71 29.15
N ASN A 316 18.37 -14.17 29.74
CA ASN A 316 18.69 -15.46 30.36
C ASN A 316 17.73 -16.65 30.19
#